data_AF-A0A1Q7SFD7-F1
#
_entry.id   AF-A0A1Q7SFD7-F1
#
_cell.length_a   1.000
_cell.length_b   1.000
_cell.length_c   1.000
_cell.angle_alpha   90.00
_cell.angle_beta   90.00
_cell.angle_gamma   90.00
#
_symmetry.space_group_name_H-M   'P 1'
#
loop_
_entity.id
_entity.type
_entity.pdbx_description
1 polymer ?
#
loop_
_entity_poly.entity_id
_entity_poly.type
_entity_poly.pdbx_seq_one_letter_code
_entity_poly.pdbx_strand_id
1 'polypeptide(L)'
;MRIETIQGSRCPACGLTVAPPAPFCPRDPVAMTSVELEGAGEIVSFTTLHSPPAGFRSPLHLALVALPGGARFICHGAETRGLRIGSRVAIEAVNDVYYFSHLGALDRARLFWRRTGRAGDRVHAIARSLAKRAWKGRERVSS
;
A
#
# COMPACT_ATOMS: atom_id res chain seq x y z
N MET A 1 9.35 3.94 7.56
CA MET A 1 8.77 3.25 6.39
C MET A 1 8.39 4.31 5.37
N ARG A 2 9.12 4.37 4.26
CA ARG A 2 8.84 5.33 3.18
C ARG A 2 8.20 4.54 2.05
N ILE A 3 6.87 4.67 1.94
CA ILE A 3 6.10 4.02 0.88
C ILE A 3 6.54 4.64 -0.45
N GLU A 4 6.99 3.81 -1.38
CA GLU A 4 7.43 4.25 -2.70
C GLU A 4 6.25 4.51 -3.63
N THR A 5 6.44 5.41 -4.60
CA THR A 5 5.49 5.59 -5.70
C THR A 5 5.88 4.68 -6.85
N ILE A 6 4.96 3.80 -7.28
CA ILE A 6 5.21 2.85 -8.35
C ILE A 6 4.74 3.45 -9.68
N GLN A 7 5.64 3.54 -10.64
CA GLN A 7 5.31 3.96 -11.99
C GLN A 7 4.56 2.84 -12.72
N GLY A 8 3.45 3.19 -13.34
CA GLY A 8 2.63 2.28 -14.12
C GLY A 8 2.10 2.93 -15.38
N SER A 9 1.20 2.23 -16.05
CA SER A 9 0.50 2.77 -17.22
C SER A 9 -0.99 2.44 -17.16
N ARG A 10 -1.82 3.35 -17.66
CA ARG A 10 -3.27 3.20 -17.75
C ARG A 10 -3.74 3.27 -19.19
N CYS A 11 -4.62 2.36 -19.58
CA CYS A 11 -5.26 2.38 -20.89
C CYS A 11 -6.32 3.50 -20.92
N PRO A 12 -6.27 4.44 -21.88
CA PRO A 12 -7.31 5.46 -22.02
C PRO A 12 -8.64 4.90 -22.53
N ALA A 13 -8.64 3.74 -23.20
CA ALA A 13 -9.84 3.12 -23.76
C ALA A 13 -10.60 2.26 -22.74
N CYS A 14 -9.98 1.19 -22.20
CA CYS A 14 -10.64 0.28 -21.25
C CYS A 14 -10.36 0.56 -19.77
N GLY A 15 -9.49 1.53 -19.45
CA GLY A 15 -9.15 1.88 -18.07
C GLY A 15 -8.23 0.90 -17.34
N LEU A 16 -7.77 -0.18 -18.00
CA LEU A 16 -6.83 -1.15 -17.43
C LEU A 16 -5.57 -0.44 -16.93
N THR A 17 -5.18 -0.71 -15.68
CA THR A 17 -3.94 -0.19 -15.09
C THR A 17 -2.95 -1.32 -14.90
N VAL A 18 -1.70 -1.11 -15.30
CA VAL A 18 -0.62 -2.10 -15.23
C VAL A 18 0.63 -1.50 -14.58
N ALA A 19 1.42 -2.36 -13.96
CA ALA A 19 2.76 -2.08 -13.48
C ALA A 19 3.59 -3.36 -13.71
N PRO A 20 4.86 -3.28 -14.18
CA PRO A 20 5.58 -2.07 -14.61
C PRO A 20 4.93 -1.34 -15.80
N PRO A 21 5.40 -0.13 -16.16
CA PRO A 21 4.89 0.62 -17.29
C PRO A 21 4.95 -0.18 -18.59
N ALA A 22 3.90 -0.09 -19.40
CA ALA A 22 3.80 -0.79 -20.68
C ALA A 22 3.42 0.22 -21.77
N PRO A 23 4.03 0.17 -22.97
CA PRO A 23 3.76 1.15 -24.03
C PRO A 23 2.39 0.96 -24.68
N PHE A 24 1.86 -0.27 -24.73
CA PHE A 24 0.61 -0.61 -25.40
C PHE A 24 -0.31 -1.42 -24.49
N CYS A 25 -1.63 -1.24 -24.65
CA CYS A 25 -2.59 -2.02 -23.90
C CYS A 25 -2.65 -3.48 -24.42
N PRO A 26 -2.67 -4.49 -23.55
CA PRO A 26 -2.83 -5.89 -23.98
C PRO A 26 -4.25 -6.24 -24.43
N ARG A 27 -5.22 -5.33 -24.24
CA ARG A 27 -6.64 -5.55 -24.59
C ARG A 27 -7.09 -4.73 -25.80
N ASP A 28 -6.56 -3.51 -25.93
CA ASP A 28 -6.90 -2.56 -26.98
C ASP A 28 -5.63 -2.15 -27.74
N PRO A 29 -5.65 -1.94 -29.06
CA PRO A 29 -4.48 -1.53 -29.83
C PRO A 29 -4.20 -0.02 -29.69
N VAL A 30 -4.06 0.47 -28.46
CA VAL A 30 -3.83 1.88 -28.13
C VAL A 30 -2.60 2.05 -27.25
N ALA A 31 -1.94 3.20 -27.40
CA ALA A 31 -0.85 3.60 -26.52
C ALA A 31 -1.36 3.85 -25.09
N MET A 32 -0.60 3.41 -24.10
CA MET A 32 -0.92 3.62 -22.70
C MET A 32 -0.42 4.99 -22.22
N THR A 33 -1.07 5.56 -21.21
CA THR A 33 -0.63 6.80 -20.55
C THR A 33 0.03 6.50 -19.21
N SER A 34 1.07 7.25 -18.86
CA SER A 34 1.77 7.09 -17.57
C SER A 34 0.85 7.41 -16.38
N VAL A 35 0.99 6.63 -15.31
CA VAL A 35 0.28 6.86 -14.05
C VAL A 35 1.17 6.53 -12.87
N GLU A 36 1.02 7.30 -11.80
CA GLU A 36 1.67 7.04 -10.52
C GLU A 36 0.72 6.26 -9.60
N LEU A 37 1.23 5.16 -9.03
CA LEU A 37 0.49 4.28 -8.15
C LEU A 37 1.08 4.35 -6.74
N GLU A 38 0.21 4.39 -5.73
CA GLU A 38 0.65 4.27 -4.34
C GLU A 38 1.25 2.88 -4.11
N GLY A 39 2.49 2.79 -3.62
CA GLY A 39 3.17 1.52 -3.31
C GLY A 39 2.62 0.81 -2.08
N ALA A 40 1.32 0.90 -1.80
CA ALA A 40 0.66 0.20 -0.70
C ALA A 40 -0.46 -0.68 -1.24
N GLY A 41 -0.36 -1.99 -1.03
CA GLY A 41 -1.23 -2.96 -1.66
C GLY A 41 -1.56 -4.16 -0.79
N GLU A 42 -2.05 -5.21 -1.44
CA GLU A 42 -2.44 -6.49 -0.82
C GLU A 42 -1.73 -7.65 -1.48
N ILE A 43 -1.26 -8.62 -0.68
CA ILE A 43 -0.67 -9.84 -1.20
C ILE A 43 -1.74 -10.66 -1.92
N VAL A 44 -1.54 -10.90 -3.22
CA VAL A 44 -2.36 -11.81 -4.04
C VAL A 44 -1.82 -13.22 -3.94
N SER A 45 -0.50 -13.36 -4.02
CA SER A 45 0.21 -14.64 -3.91
C SER A 45 1.64 -14.37 -3.46
N PHE A 46 2.30 -15.35 -2.86
CA PHE A 46 3.69 -15.27 -2.46
C PHE A 46 4.34 -16.65 -2.53
N THR A 47 5.66 -16.66 -2.66
CA THR A 47 6.45 -17.88 -2.74
C THR A 47 7.83 -17.68 -2.12
N THR A 48 8.48 -18.80 -1.79
CA THR A 48 9.85 -18.84 -1.30
C THR A 48 10.67 -19.75 -2.21
N LEU A 49 11.65 -19.18 -2.89
CA LEU A 49 12.59 -19.90 -3.72
C LEU A 49 13.76 -20.34 -2.84
N HIS A 50 13.79 -21.63 -2.48
CA HIS A 50 14.90 -22.23 -1.73
C HIS A 50 16.16 -22.47 -2.57
N SER A 51 16.03 -22.46 -3.90
CA SER A 51 17.15 -22.58 -4.85
C SER A 51 17.04 -21.49 -5.91
N PRO A 52 17.41 -20.23 -5.60
CA PRO A 52 17.32 -19.12 -6.55
C PRO A 52 18.48 -19.15 -7.57
N PRO A 53 18.37 -18.40 -8.68
CA PRO A 53 19.46 -18.24 -9.65
C PRO A 53 20.73 -17.64 -9.03
N ALA A 54 21.87 -17.82 -9.70
CA ALA A 54 23.13 -17.21 -9.29
C ALA A 54 22.98 -15.68 -9.15
N GLY A 55 23.59 -15.12 -8.11
CA GLY A 55 23.48 -13.69 -7.76
C GLY A 55 22.39 -13.36 -6.74
N PHE A 56 21.47 -14.29 -6.43
CA PHE A 56 20.47 -14.13 -5.38
C PHE A 56 20.80 -14.96 -4.14
N ARG A 57 20.53 -14.42 -2.94
CA ARG A 57 20.68 -15.18 -1.69
C ARG A 57 19.47 -16.11 -1.48
N SER A 58 19.73 -17.32 -1.02
CA SER A 58 18.69 -18.26 -0.57
C SER A 58 18.43 -18.11 0.93
N PRO A 59 17.17 -18.19 1.39
CA PRO A 59 15.95 -18.27 0.58
C PRO A 59 15.56 -16.91 -0.03
N LEU A 60 15.06 -16.92 -1.27
CA LEU A 60 14.53 -15.72 -1.93
C LEU A 60 13.01 -15.67 -1.80
N HIS A 61 12.50 -14.68 -1.09
CA HIS A 61 11.07 -14.49 -0.94
C HIS A 61 10.53 -13.55 -2.01
N LEU A 62 9.42 -13.93 -2.63
CA LEU A 62 8.74 -13.14 -3.66
C LEU A 62 7.26 -13.03 -3.33
N ALA A 63 6.67 -11.90 -3.66
CA ALA A 63 5.23 -11.72 -3.58
C ALA A 63 4.69 -10.93 -4.77
N LEU A 64 3.46 -11.27 -5.14
CA LEU A 64 2.64 -10.53 -6.09
C LEU A 64 1.67 -9.66 -5.30
N VAL A 65 1.80 -8.36 -5.44
CA VAL A 65 1.02 -7.34 -4.71
C VAL A 65 0.00 -6.72 -5.66
N ALA A 66 -1.27 -6.71 -5.26
CA ALA A 66 -2.30 -5.90 -5.92
C ALA A 66 -2.22 -4.46 -5.41
N LEU A 67 -1.97 -3.53 -6.33
CA LEU A 67 -1.93 -2.10 -6.09
C LEU A 67 -3.32 -1.47 -6.30
N PRO A 68 -3.55 -0.25 -5.77
CA PRO A 68 -4.73 0.53 -6.09
C PRO A 68 -4.89 0.69 -7.61
N GLY A 69 -6.12 0.64 -8.11
CA GLY A 69 -6.39 0.67 -9.56
C GLY A 69 -6.25 -0.68 -10.27
N GLY A 70 -5.93 -1.76 -9.54
CA GLY A 70 -5.96 -3.14 -10.05
C GLY A 70 -4.68 -3.61 -10.73
N ALA A 71 -3.64 -2.77 -10.77
CA ALA A 71 -2.31 -3.19 -11.19
C ALA A 71 -1.75 -4.26 -10.25
N ARG A 72 -0.92 -5.14 -10.78
CA ARG A 72 -0.20 -6.17 -10.01
C ARG A 72 1.28 -5.93 -10.14
N PHE A 73 2.02 -6.07 -9.04
CA PHE A 73 3.44 -5.75 -8.99
C PHE A 73 4.20 -6.83 -8.22
N ILE A 74 5.36 -7.23 -8.73
CA ILE A 74 6.21 -8.26 -8.10
C ILE A 74 7.22 -7.58 -7.19
N CYS A 75 7.38 -8.10 -5.97
CA CYS A 75 8.29 -7.56 -4.97
C CYS A 75 9.07 -8.68 -4.27
N HIS A 76 10.26 -8.34 -3.80
CA HIS A 76 11.06 -9.17 -2.90
C HIS A 76 10.61 -9.03 -1.46
N GLY A 77 10.74 -10.09 -0.67
CA GLY A 77 10.49 -10.06 0.77
C GLY A 77 11.78 -10.31 1.54
N ALA A 78 11.91 -9.70 2.73
CA ALA A 78 12.93 -10.10 3.70
C ALA A 78 12.56 -11.43 4.39
N GLU A 79 11.26 -11.64 4.66
CA GLU A 79 10.72 -12.86 5.26
C GLU A 79 9.25 -13.06 4.82
N THR A 80 8.79 -14.31 4.76
CA THR A 80 7.37 -14.67 4.52
C THR A 80 6.63 -15.13 5.76
N ARG A 81 7.29 -15.17 6.92
CA ARG A 81 6.71 -15.66 8.17
C ARG A 81 5.54 -14.76 8.59
N GLY A 82 4.37 -15.37 8.77
CA GLY A 82 3.14 -14.64 9.12
C GLY A 82 2.51 -13.87 7.96
N LEU A 83 3.09 -13.93 6.75
CA LEU A 83 2.48 -13.39 5.55
C LEU A 83 1.31 -14.28 5.12
N ARG A 84 0.19 -13.66 4.75
CA ARG A 84 -0.99 -14.35 4.25
C ARG A 84 -1.46 -13.67 2.97
N ILE A 85 -2.16 -14.42 2.13
CA ILE A 85 -2.94 -13.83 1.05
C ILE A 85 -3.94 -12.85 1.67
N GLY A 86 -4.04 -11.65 1.10
CA GLY A 86 -4.79 -10.52 1.64
C GLY A 86 -4.04 -9.66 2.68
N SER A 87 -2.81 -10.02 3.07
CA SER A 87 -2.00 -9.16 3.94
C SER A 87 -1.73 -7.81 3.28
N ARG A 88 -1.95 -6.72 4.02
CA ARG A 88 -1.59 -5.36 3.59
C ARG A 88 -0.08 -5.17 3.70
N VAL A 89 0.54 -4.71 2.63
CA VAL A 89 1.99 -4.43 2.58
C VAL A 89 2.27 -3.06 1.97
N ALA A 90 3.43 -2.52 2.30
CA ALA A 90 4.00 -1.37 1.61
C ALA A 90 5.24 -1.80 0.83
N ILE A 91 5.51 -1.11 -0.26
CA ILE A 91 6.63 -1.33 -1.15
C ILE A 91 7.65 -0.22 -0.91
N GLU A 92 8.92 -0.61 -0.79
CA GLU A 92 10.07 0.27 -0.66
C GLU A 92 11.08 -0.10 -1.76
N ALA A 93 11.73 0.89 -2.38
CA ALA A 93 12.78 0.65 -3.36
C ALA A 93 14.17 0.80 -2.74
N VAL A 94 15.05 -0.18 -2.97
CA VAL A 94 16.45 -0.16 -2.55
C VAL A 94 17.31 -0.63 -3.72
N ASN A 95 18.14 0.27 -4.28
CA ASN A 95 19.03 -0.01 -5.41
C ASN A 95 18.30 -0.72 -6.57
N ASP A 96 17.19 -0.13 -7.03
CA ASP A 96 16.30 -0.63 -8.10
C ASP A 96 15.59 -1.97 -7.81
N VAL A 97 15.72 -2.51 -6.59
CA VAL A 97 14.99 -3.69 -6.13
C VAL A 97 13.84 -3.26 -5.22
N TYR A 98 12.64 -3.74 -5.53
CA TYR A 98 11.43 -3.45 -4.76
C TYR A 98 11.22 -4.50 -3.69
N TYR A 99 11.17 -4.05 -2.43
CA TYR A 99 10.89 -4.88 -1.27
C TYR A 99 9.50 -4.60 -0.72
N PHE A 100 8.81 -5.63 -0.23
CA PHE A 100 7.59 -5.44 0.55
C PHE A 100 7.86 -5.58 2.05
N SER A 101 7.20 -4.76 2.84
CA SER A 101 7.18 -4.84 4.31
C SER A 101 5.75 -4.92 4.82
N HIS A 102 5.56 -5.69 5.89
CA HIS A 102 4.23 -5.87 6.48
C HIS A 102 3.77 -4.57 7.15
N LEU A 103 2.58 -4.10 6.79
CA LEU A 103 1.99 -2.93 7.45
C LEU A 103 1.48 -3.31 8.83
N GLY A 104 2.04 -2.70 9.87
CA GLY A 104 1.57 -2.83 11.25
C GLY A 104 0.13 -2.34 11.43
N ALA A 105 -0.51 -2.68 12.55
CA ALA A 105 -1.91 -2.31 12.80
C ALA A 105 -2.14 -0.78 12.77
N LEU A 106 -1.18 -0.01 13.30
CA LEU A 106 -1.21 1.46 13.29
C LEU A 106 -1.03 2.03 11.88
N ASP A 107 -0.14 1.46 11.07
CA ASP A 107 0.06 1.90 9.68
C ASP A 107 -1.15 1.60 8.81
N ARG A 108 -1.81 0.44 9.03
CA ARG A 108 -3.09 0.10 8.40
C ARG A 108 -4.19 1.10 8.76
N ALA A 109 -4.30 1.49 10.03
CA ALA A 109 -5.24 2.51 10.47
C ALA A 109 -4.95 3.86 9.81
N ARG A 110 -3.68 4.29 9.77
CA ARG A 110 -3.28 5.55 9.12
C ARG A 110 -3.61 5.59 7.62
N LEU A 111 -3.38 4.51 6.89
CA LEU A 111 -3.74 4.40 5.47
C LEU A 111 -5.25 4.42 5.26
N PHE A 112 -6.02 3.73 6.11
CA PHE A 112 -7.48 3.79 6.08
C PHE A 112 -8.00 5.22 6.27
N TRP A 113 -7.38 5.97 7.19
CA TRP A 113 -7.77 7.35 7.49
C TRP A 113 -7.40 8.32 6.36
N ARG A 114 -6.28 8.09 5.65
CA ARG A 114 -5.95 8.84 4.42
C ARG A 114 -6.96 8.61 3.31
N ARG A 115 -7.44 7.37 3.13
CA ARG A 115 -8.41 7.02 2.08
C ARG A 115 -9.83 7.52 2.39
N THR A 116 -10.19 7.67 3.66
CA THR A 116 -11.53 8.10 4.11
C THR A 116 -11.60 9.60 4.45
N GLY A 117 -10.86 10.45 3.73
CA GLY A 117 -10.65 11.89 3.94
C GLY A 117 -11.88 12.83 4.06
N ARG A 118 -13.05 12.34 4.48
CA ARG A 118 -14.25 13.10 4.84
C ARG A 118 -14.78 12.79 6.26
N ALA A 119 -14.28 11.74 6.94
CA ALA A 119 -14.71 11.37 8.30
C ALA A 119 -13.81 11.95 9.41
N GLY A 120 -12.57 12.33 9.09
CA GLY A 120 -11.60 12.88 10.04
C GLY A 120 -12.06 14.16 10.72
N ASP A 121 -12.75 15.04 9.99
CA ASP A 121 -13.29 16.30 10.53
C ASP A 121 -14.34 16.05 11.62
N ARG A 122 -15.19 15.03 11.45
CA ARG A 122 -16.19 14.67 12.46
C ARG A 122 -15.56 14.11 13.73
N VAL A 123 -14.54 13.27 13.61
CA VAL A 123 -13.85 12.70 14.77
C VAL A 123 -13.09 13.79 15.53
N HIS A 124 -12.43 14.71 14.81
CA HIS A 124 -11.75 15.83 15.46
C HIS A 124 -12.74 16.77 16.16
N ALA A 125 -13.91 17.00 15.56
CA ALA A 125 -15.00 17.77 16.18
C ALA A 125 -15.57 17.08 17.43
N ILE A 126 -15.77 15.76 17.40
CA ILE A 126 -16.25 14.98 18.54
C ILE A 126 -15.23 15.01 19.68
N ALA A 127 -13.95 14.78 19.38
CA ALA A 127 -12.86 14.83 20.35
C ALA A 127 -12.72 16.23 20.98
N ARG A 128 -12.82 17.31 20.19
CA ARG A 128 -12.85 18.69 20.71
C ARG A 128 -14.07 18.94 21.61
N SER A 129 -15.24 18.39 21.26
CA SER A 129 -16.46 18.55 22.05
C SER A 129 -16.36 17.82 23.40
N LEU A 130 -15.77 16.62 23.41
CA LEU A 130 -15.57 15.84 24.63
C LEU A 130 -14.49 16.45 25.52
N ALA A 131 -13.39 16.93 24.95
CA ALA A 131 -12.35 17.65 25.68
C ALA A 131 -12.89 18.94 26.31
N LYS A 132 -13.71 19.72 25.58
CA LYS A 132 -14.38 20.91 26.13
C LYS A 132 -15.34 20.55 27.28
N ARG A 133 -16.09 19.45 27.18
CA ARG A 133 -16.99 19.00 28.27
C ARG A 133 -16.20 18.54 29.50
N ALA A 134 -15.10 17.82 29.31
CA ALA A 134 -14.24 17.39 30.40
C ALA A 134 -13.61 18.58 31.13
N TRP A 135 -13.15 19.60 30.39
CA TRP A 135 -12.56 20.81 30.99
C TRP A 135 -13.60 21.62 31.78
N LYS A 136 -14.80 21.79 31.22
CA LYS A 136 -15.91 22.53 31.86
C LYS A 136 -16.53 21.80 33.06
N GLY A 137 -16.41 20.47 33.12
CA GLY A 137 -16.79 19.67 34.27
C GLY A 137 -15.79 19.76 35.43
N ARG A 138 -14.51 19.99 35.11
CA ARG A 138 -13.42 20.08 36.08
C ARG A 138 -13.38 21.41 36.84
N GLU A 139 -13.90 22.49 36.24
CA GLU A 139 -14.06 23.81 36.88
C GLU A 139 -15.24 23.88 37.87
N ARG A 140 -16.24 22.97 37.79
CA ARG A 140 -17.40 22.96 38.71
C ARG A 140 -17.19 22.14 39.98
N VAL A 141 -16.12 21.36 40.07
CA VAL A 141 -15.83 20.49 41.23
C VAL A 141 -14.85 21.16 42.20
N SER A 142 -14.31 22.33 41.86
CA SER A 142 -13.39 23.10 42.70
C SER A 142 -13.99 24.41 43.26
N SER A 143 -15.32 24.45 43.46
CA SER A 143 -16.03 25.55 44.15
C SER A 143 -16.90 25.00 45.26
#